data_AF-A0A6L9U8E3-F1
#
_entry.id   AF-A0A6L9U8E3-F1
#
_cell.length_a   1.000
_cell.length_b   1.000
_cell.length_c   1.000
_cell.angle_alpha   90.00
_cell.angle_beta   90.00
_cell.angle_gamma   90.00
#
_symmetry.space_group_name_H-M   'P 1'
#
loop_
_entity.id
_entity.type
_entity.pdbx_description
1 polymer ?
#
loop_
_entity_poly.entity_id
_entity_poly.type
_entity_poly.pdbx_seq_one_letter_code
_entity_poly.pdbx_strand_id
1 'polypeptide(L)'
;MTGHSDFTEDEVDAVRRFYDFTIAKEDRVARLMELELYDRDWLNDRGKAIRKMLEGPRKGSKEEIAALSRNYGARTQEEETAAKQHLLALNLAYVSANGGIFLNIRGEMLQNEQFKIYR
;
A
#
# COMPACT_ATOMS: atom_id res chain seq x y z
N MET A 1 10.87 8.13 -23.88
CA MET A 1 10.68 6.67 -23.89
C MET A 1 9.69 6.34 -22.77
N THR A 2 8.42 6.24 -23.12
CA THR A 2 7.32 5.93 -22.19
C THR A 2 7.35 4.43 -21.92
N GLY A 3 7.94 4.01 -20.81
CA GLY A 3 7.98 2.60 -20.40
C GLY A 3 6.55 2.11 -20.24
N HIS A 4 6.11 1.23 -21.15
CA HIS A 4 4.89 0.46 -20.96
C HIS A 4 5.05 -0.33 -19.66
N SER A 5 4.25 0.01 -18.65
CA SER A 5 4.02 -0.86 -17.51
C SER A 5 3.47 -2.18 -18.07
N ASP A 6 4.07 -3.32 -17.72
CA ASP A 6 3.58 -4.66 -18.10
C ASP A 6 2.18 -4.98 -17.52
N PHE A 7 1.61 -4.04 -16.77
CA PHE A 7 0.30 -4.11 -16.11
C PHE A 7 -0.58 -2.92 -16.50
N THR A 8 -1.87 -3.18 -16.67
CA THR A 8 -2.87 -2.15 -16.89
C THR A 8 -3.17 -1.36 -15.62
N GLU A 9 -3.71 -0.16 -15.76
CA GLU A 9 -4.13 0.65 -14.61
C GLU A 9 -5.20 -0.05 -13.76
N ASP A 10 -6.13 -0.77 -14.41
CA ASP A 10 -7.18 -1.56 -13.76
C ASP A 10 -6.61 -2.70 -12.91
N GLU A 11 -5.59 -3.39 -13.41
CA GLU A 11 -4.90 -4.45 -12.68
C GLU A 11 -4.16 -3.90 -11.46
N VAL A 12 -3.50 -2.75 -11.62
CA VAL A 12 -2.81 -2.06 -10.54
C VAL A 12 -3.79 -1.57 -9.48
N ASP A 13 -4.92 -0.98 -9.89
CA ASP A 13 -5.97 -0.50 -8.98
C ASP A 13 -6.64 -1.65 -8.23
N ALA A 14 -6.94 -2.76 -8.91
CA ALA A 14 -7.54 -3.93 -8.29
C ALA A 14 -6.62 -4.52 -7.21
N VAL A 15 -5.32 -4.64 -7.47
CA VAL A 15 -4.35 -5.11 -6.48
C VAL A 15 -4.19 -4.11 -5.34
N ARG A 16 -4.25 -2.79 -5.58
CA ARG A 16 -4.26 -1.79 -4.49
C ARG A 16 -5.48 -1.94 -3.59
N ARG A 17 -6.68 -1.98 -4.19
CA ARG A 17 -7.96 -2.09 -3.48
C ARG A 17 -8.11 -3.40 -2.73
N PHE A 18 -7.45 -4.47 -3.16
CA PHE A 18 -7.44 -5.74 -2.43
C PHE A 18 -6.99 -5.58 -0.96
N TYR A 19 -6.10 -4.63 -0.71
CA TYR A 19 -5.60 -4.31 0.64
C TYR A 19 -6.42 -3.24 1.37
N ASP A 20 -7.43 -2.63 0.71
CA ASP A 20 -8.32 -1.68 1.37
C ASP A 20 -9.43 -2.40 2.13
N PHE A 21 -9.20 -2.63 3.42
CA PHE A 21 -10.17 -3.31 4.30
C PHE A 21 -11.46 -2.53 4.55
N THR A 22 -11.58 -1.29 4.05
CA THR A 22 -12.85 -0.56 4.07
C THR A 22 -13.81 -1.03 2.98
N ILE A 23 -13.32 -1.76 1.98
CA ILE A 23 -14.12 -2.40 0.92
C ILE A 23 -14.47 -3.83 1.35
N ALA A 24 -15.71 -4.26 1.08
CA ALA A 24 -16.13 -5.63 1.34
C ALA A 24 -15.17 -6.63 0.68
N LYS A 25 -14.89 -7.75 1.35
CA LYS A 25 -13.93 -8.75 0.84
C LYS A 25 -14.40 -9.31 -0.50
N GLU A 26 -15.70 -9.54 -0.62
CA GLU A 26 -16.37 -10.08 -1.79
C GLU A 26 -16.15 -9.17 -3.00
N ASP A 27 -16.33 -7.86 -2.85
CA ASP A 27 -16.13 -6.88 -3.92
C ASP A 27 -14.66 -6.82 -4.36
N ARG A 28 -13.73 -6.85 -3.39
CA ARG A 28 -12.29 -6.88 -3.67
C ARG A 28 -11.88 -8.13 -4.44
N VAL A 29 -12.39 -9.30 -4.05
CA VAL A 29 -12.08 -10.56 -4.72
C VAL A 29 -12.74 -10.64 -6.09
N ALA A 30 -14.01 -10.22 -6.22
CA ALA A 30 -14.72 -10.21 -7.50
C ALA A 30 -13.96 -9.40 -8.56
N ARG A 31 -13.48 -8.20 -8.20
CA ARG A 31 -12.70 -7.38 -9.13
C ARG A 31 -11.38 -8.02 -9.56
N LEU A 32 -10.70 -8.73 -8.66
CA LEU A 32 -9.49 -9.48 -9.01
C LEU A 32 -9.80 -10.70 -9.88
N MET A 33 -10.93 -11.37 -9.67
CA MET A 33 -11.36 -12.50 -10.51
C MET A 33 -11.71 -12.05 -11.93
N GLU A 34 -12.41 -10.92 -12.09
CA GLU A 34 -12.71 -10.32 -13.40
C GLU A 34 -11.45 -10.04 -14.23
N LEU A 35 -10.37 -9.67 -13.56
CA LEU A 35 -9.08 -9.34 -14.18
C LEU A 35 -8.12 -10.55 -14.22
N GLU A 36 -8.59 -11.75 -13.86
CA GLU A 36 -7.78 -12.96 -13.82
C GLU A 36 -6.51 -12.80 -12.97
N LEU A 37 -6.60 -12.11 -11.83
CA LEU A 37 -5.49 -11.87 -10.88
C LEU A 37 -5.59 -12.70 -9.59
N TYR A 38 -6.65 -13.50 -9.42
CA TYR A 38 -6.94 -14.29 -8.22
C TYR A 38 -7.00 -15.79 -8.54
N ASP A 39 -6.37 -16.62 -7.71
CA ASP A 39 -6.37 -18.09 -7.80
C ASP A 39 -6.37 -18.71 -6.39
N ARG A 40 -7.16 -19.79 -6.18
CA ARG A 40 -7.19 -20.62 -4.96
C ARG A 40 -6.95 -19.83 -3.66
N ASP A 41 -7.79 -18.84 -3.41
CA ASP A 41 -7.81 -18.01 -2.19
C ASP A 41 -6.81 -16.85 -2.09
N TRP A 42 -6.01 -16.56 -3.12
CA TRP A 42 -5.10 -15.41 -3.11
C TRP A 42 -4.76 -14.83 -4.49
N LEU A 43 -3.93 -13.79 -4.53
CA LEU A 43 -3.34 -13.28 -5.77
C LEU A 43 -2.55 -14.38 -6.50
N ASN A 44 -2.78 -14.52 -7.80
CA ASN A 44 -1.97 -15.38 -8.67
C ASN A 44 -0.59 -14.75 -8.95
N ASP A 45 0.21 -15.36 -9.81
CA ASP A 45 1.58 -14.89 -10.06
C ASP A 45 1.64 -13.49 -10.70
N ARG A 46 0.65 -13.14 -11.53
CA ARG A 46 0.53 -11.80 -12.10
C ARG A 46 0.14 -10.77 -11.04
N GLY A 47 -0.86 -11.08 -10.20
CA GLY A 47 -1.25 -10.26 -9.06
C GLY A 47 -0.10 -10.04 -8.06
N LYS A 48 0.70 -11.08 -7.79
CA LYS A 48 1.91 -11.00 -6.95
C LYS A 48 2.99 -10.11 -7.59
N ALA A 49 3.15 -10.16 -8.92
CA ALA A 49 4.11 -9.30 -9.61
C ALA A 49 3.72 -7.82 -9.50
N ILE A 50 2.44 -7.50 -9.68
CA ILE A 50 1.89 -6.14 -9.47
C ILE A 50 2.11 -5.70 -8.02
N ARG A 51 1.78 -6.55 -7.05
CA ARG A 51 2.03 -6.26 -5.63
C ARG A 51 3.50 -5.95 -5.39
N LYS A 52 4.43 -6.75 -5.91
CA LYS A 52 5.88 -6.54 -5.76
C LYS A 52 6.34 -5.23 -6.42
N MET A 53 5.75 -4.85 -7.55
CA MET A 53 5.99 -3.55 -8.17
C MET A 53 5.52 -2.41 -7.23
N LEU A 54 4.34 -2.55 -6.62
CA LEU A 54 3.78 -1.58 -5.67
C LEU A 54 4.57 -1.50 -4.36
N GLU A 55 5.15 -2.60 -3.88
CA GLU A 55 6.07 -2.62 -2.74
C GLU A 55 7.33 -1.81 -3.02
N GLY A 56 7.84 -1.84 -4.26
CA GLY A 56 9.07 -1.16 -4.65
C GLY A 56 10.32 -1.72 -3.94
N PRO A 57 11.43 -0.95 -3.90
CA PRO A 57 12.71 -1.42 -3.33
C PRO A 57 12.63 -1.58 -1.81
N ARG A 58 13.00 -2.74 -1.23
CA ARG A 58 12.90 -2.97 0.22
C ARG A 58 13.54 -1.90 1.12
N LYS A 59 14.56 -1.20 0.62
CA LYS A 59 15.18 -0.08 1.31
C LYS A 59 14.37 1.20 1.10
N GLY A 60 13.84 1.76 2.19
CA GLY A 60 13.27 3.10 2.21
C GLY A 60 14.34 4.18 2.15
N SER A 61 14.00 5.31 1.55
CA SER A 61 14.74 6.57 1.68
C SER A 61 14.70 7.07 3.13
N LYS A 62 15.65 7.94 3.50
CA LYS A 62 15.66 8.53 4.86
C LYS A 62 14.35 9.24 5.19
N GLU A 63 13.73 9.87 4.20
CA GLU A 63 12.50 10.62 4.35
C GLU A 63 11.29 9.70 4.55
N GLU A 64 11.17 8.63 3.77
CA GLU A 64 10.12 7.60 3.96
C GLU A 64 10.22 6.98 5.37
N ILE A 65 11.44 6.66 5.82
CA ILE A 65 11.67 6.10 7.16
C ILE A 65 11.28 7.11 8.24
N ALA A 66 11.68 8.37 8.12
CA ALA A 66 11.34 9.42 9.08
C ALA A 66 9.83 9.68 9.16
N ALA A 67 9.11 9.65 8.03
CA ALA A 67 7.66 9.81 8.02
C ALA A 67 6.95 8.66 8.75
N LEU A 68 7.36 7.42 8.52
CA LEU A 68 6.84 6.25 9.22
C LEU A 68 7.13 6.31 10.73
N SER A 69 8.34 6.70 11.13
CA SER A 69 8.69 6.85 12.55
C SER A 69 7.88 7.95 13.24
N ARG A 70 7.64 9.09 12.57
CA ARG A 70 6.76 10.16 13.08
C ARG A 70 5.33 9.68 13.26
N ASN A 71 4.79 8.94 12.29
CA ASN A 71 3.44 8.40 12.37
C ASN A 71 3.28 7.43 13.55
N TYR A 72 4.28 6.58 13.80
CA TYR A 72 4.25 5.66 14.94
C TYR A 72 4.46 6.37 16.29
N GLY A 73 5.26 7.43 16.31
CA GLY A 73 5.61 8.18 17.51
C GLY A 73 4.64 9.30 17.88
N ALA A 74 3.65 9.61 17.05
CA ALA A 74 2.66 10.66 17.29
C ALA A 74 1.81 10.34 18.53
N ARG A 75 1.63 11.33 19.40
CA ARG A 75 0.91 11.19 20.69
C ARG A 75 -0.30 12.09 20.80
N THR A 76 -0.40 13.13 19.97
CA THR A 76 -1.57 14.00 19.89
C THR A 76 -2.27 13.89 18.54
N GLN A 77 -3.52 14.34 18.48
CA GLN A 77 -4.31 14.37 17.26
C GLN A 77 -3.66 15.23 16.17
N GLU A 78 -3.05 16.35 16.55
CA GLU A 78 -2.34 17.24 15.63
C GLU A 78 -1.09 16.56 15.07
N GLU A 79 -0.30 15.90 15.91
CA GLU A 79 0.89 15.16 15.49
C GLU A 79 0.52 14.00 14.56
N GLU A 80 -0.55 13.27 14.88
CA GLU A 80 -1.04 12.17 14.06
C GLU A 80 -1.52 12.68 12.69
N THR A 81 -2.26 13.79 12.67
CA THR A 81 -2.75 14.40 11.42
C THR A 81 -1.59 14.88 10.55
N ALA A 82 -0.60 15.58 11.13
CA ALA A 82 0.58 16.04 10.41
C ALA A 82 1.42 14.87 9.88
N ALA A 83 1.57 13.80 10.66
CA ALA A 83 2.30 12.61 10.24
C ALA A 83 1.58 11.88 9.09
N LYS A 84 0.26 11.72 9.17
CA LYS A 84 -0.57 11.15 8.10
C LYS A 84 -0.51 11.95 6.81
N GLN A 85 -0.57 13.28 6.90
CA GLN A 85 -0.39 14.17 5.74
C GLN A 85 1.01 14.01 5.11
N HIS A 86 2.04 13.87 5.94
CA HIS A 86 3.40 13.62 5.45
C HIS A 86 3.53 12.27 4.75
N LEU A 87 2.87 11.22 5.25
CA LEU A 87 2.81 9.91 4.58
C LEU A 87 2.12 9.99 3.21
N LEU A 88 1.02 10.76 3.10
CA LEU A 88 0.35 10.99 1.81
C LEU A 88 1.25 11.75 0.83
N ALA A 89 1.97 12.77 1.29
CA ALA A 89 2.91 13.53 0.46
C ALA A 89 4.04 12.66 -0.13
N LEU A 90 4.44 11.61 0.61
CA LEU A 90 5.44 10.65 0.16
C LEU A 90 4.86 9.42 -0.56
N ASN A 91 3.55 9.41 -0.84
CA ASN A 91 2.87 8.28 -1.46
C ASN A 91 3.09 6.95 -0.70
N LEU A 92 3.09 7.02 0.64
CA LEU A 92 3.18 5.86 1.56
C LEU A 92 1.83 5.50 2.18
N ALA A 93 0.82 6.34 1.95
CA ALA A 93 -0.52 6.16 2.47
C ALA A 93 -1.56 6.42 1.38
N TYR A 94 -2.80 6.03 1.66
CA TYR A 94 -3.97 6.35 0.86
C TYR A 94 -5.10 6.84 1.76
N VAL A 95 -6.04 7.58 1.17
CA VAL A 95 -7.29 7.98 1.82
C VAL A 95 -8.35 6.96 1.43
N SER A 96 -8.95 6.29 2.41
CA SER A 96 -10.05 5.35 2.19
C SER A 96 -11.37 6.07 1.91
N ALA A 97 -12.38 5.34 1.47
CA ALA A 97 -13.70 5.90 1.14
C ALA A 97 -14.40 6.60 2.34
N ASN A 98 -14.07 6.21 3.57
CA ASN A 98 -14.60 6.85 4.79
C ASN A 98 -13.73 8.00 5.33
N GLY A 99 -12.71 8.45 4.57
CA GLY A 99 -11.83 9.55 4.94
C GLY A 99 -10.70 9.18 5.90
N GLY A 100 -10.55 7.91 6.25
CA GLY A 100 -9.40 7.42 7.01
C GLY A 100 -8.12 7.44 6.17
N ILE A 101 -6.97 7.64 6.83
CA ILE A 101 -5.66 7.56 6.18
C ILE A 101 -4.96 6.29 6.67
N PHE A 102 -4.62 5.42 5.73
CA PHE A 102 -4.01 4.12 5.98
C PHE A 102 -2.73 3.97 5.16
N LEU A 103 -1.79 3.15 5.65
CA LEU A 103 -0.59 2.83 4.88
C LEU A 103 -1.00 2.08 3.60
N ASN A 104 -0.36 2.42 2.49
CA ASN A 104 -0.48 1.63 1.28
C ASN A 104 0.55 0.47 1.30
N ILE A 105 0.55 -0.37 0.27
CA ILE A 105 1.44 -1.54 0.15
C ILE A 105 2.92 -1.17 0.37
N ARG A 106 3.38 -0.02 -0.14
CA ARG A 106 4.75 0.49 0.05
C ARG A 106 4.99 0.86 1.52
N GLY A 107 4.08 1.62 2.12
CA GLY A 107 4.14 2.05 3.52
C GLY A 107 4.17 0.87 4.49
N GLU A 108 3.29 -0.12 4.29
CA GLU A 108 3.25 -1.35 5.09
C GLU A 108 4.53 -2.18 4.94
N MET A 109 5.04 -2.34 3.72
CA MET A 109 6.28 -3.07 3.47
C MET A 109 7.45 -2.42 4.21
N LEU A 110 7.64 -1.10 4.06
CA LEU A 110 8.71 -0.38 4.75
C LEU A 110 8.57 -0.40 6.26
N GLN A 111 7.34 -0.27 6.78
CA GLN A 111 7.07 -0.41 8.21
C GLN A 111 7.51 -1.79 8.71
N ASN A 112 7.14 -2.85 8.00
CA ASN A 112 7.53 -4.21 8.36
C ASN A 112 9.05 -4.42 8.29
N GLU A 113 9.74 -3.85 7.30
CA GLU A 113 11.21 -3.90 7.22
C GLU A 113 11.88 -3.16 8.39
N GLN A 114 11.32 -2.02 8.84
CA GLN A 114 11.81 -1.35 10.05
C GLN A 114 11.66 -2.24 11.29
N PHE A 115 10.51 -2.90 11.45
CA PHE A 115 10.27 -3.76 12.62
C PHE A 115 11.11 -5.03 12.64
N LYS A 116 11.54 -5.55 11.48
CA LYS A 116 12.48 -6.68 11.41
C LYS A 116 13.85 -6.35 11.99
N ILE A 117 14.26 -5.08 11.99
CA ILE A 117 15.55 -4.66 12.57
C ILE A 117 15.54 -4.79 14.12
N TYR A 118 14.35 -4.85 14.74
CA TYR A 118 14.19 -4.92 16.19
C TYR A 118 13.86 -6.34 16.72
N ARG A 119 13.95 -7.38 15.89
CA ARG A 119 13.83 -8.80 16.29
C ARG A 119 15.15 -9.52 16.12
#